data_AF-A0A1F5YJ57-F1
#
_entry.id   AF-A0A1F5YJ57-F1
#
_cell.length_a   1.000
_cell.length_b   1.000
_cell.length_c   1.000
_cell.angle_alpha   90.00
_cell.angle_beta   90.00
_cell.angle_gamma   90.00
#
_symmetry.space_group_name_H-M   'P 1'
#
loop_
_entity.id
_entity.type
_entity.pdbx_description
1 polymer ?
#
loop_
_entity_poly.entity_id
_entity_poly.type
_entity_poly.pdbx_seq_one_letter_code
_entity_poly.pdbx_strand_id
1 'polypeptide(L)'
;MKKSIQRLFLFIILFFNLVTLLPNHHVFGNFDQSYITVVIPFRGREYWSDINRIKPLFDYLVEQNIPSTILLQYQNLNDREVIDYIKRFPNNFEIGLFLEVDESLANDSFSSFLYGIGDKAHANQILLSGYNPVERKRMIDQAFFRFRQIFNTSPKSVGAWYLDTVSLNYLKIKYDIKAVLDVADQYQTDTYGLWGKPWGVAYLPSKYNSLLPAQNKQDNMGIVKIQWAARDPLSGYGLTVNHSTYSVQANDYVKAHRLDVDYFKHLSGIYLSSANSINQLTIGLEAGQEGYTYLDEFKKQIAAVSWAEFVTMEDFAETFLQSPPKSSVISGPGYLDNSRQGYWFNYPRYRAYFVREGETLIFKDLRIYDPPFFFNDVFYKQTGKNLNLIVPACLDGALTGKNLIIARNIRDLRFTRLKDRFFLEFVANNKKNQLLLTPGEIVFNSRRIFISRGNFLINNFLIRNFYDLILAIQAGRPDNLKITPLFSRIDNVYYFGLPFYPDKLLGIKSRWPFLGIFNFPFQVLSKFKTVDFDKFLFFYAPDFINPAINCQAVNRLSI
;
A
#
# COMPACT_ATOMS: atom_id res chain seq x y z
N MET A 1 38.36 -51.07 19.58
CA MET A 1 38.24 -49.61 19.35
C MET A 1 38.55 -49.14 17.93
N LYS A 2 39.67 -49.54 17.27
CA LYS A 2 40.04 -49.02 15.92
C LYS A 2 39.00 -49.26 14.79
N LYS A 3 38.34 -50.44 14.74
CA LYS A 3 37.32 -50.73 13.70
C LYS A 3 36.01 -49.95 13.84
N SER A 4 35.67 -49.49 15.05
CA SER A 4 34.45 -48.70 15.30
C SER A 4 34.61 -47.24 14.87
N ILE A 5 35.81 -46.68 15.07
CA ILE A 5 36.12 -45.30 14.69
C ILE A 5 36.21 -45.17 13.17
N GLN A 6 36.76 -46.17 12.49
CA GLN A 6 36.81 -46.22 11.02
C GLN A 6 35.42 -46.28 10.38
N ARG A 7 34.48 -47.03 10.96
CA ARG A 7 33.08 -47.08 10.49
C ARG A 7 32.34 -45.77 10.74
N LEU A 8 32.58 -45.10 11.87
CA LEU A 8 32.00 -43.79 12.16
C LEU A 8 32.52 -42.71 11.19
N PHE A 9 33.83 -42.75 10.87
CA PHE A 9 34.43 -41.82 9.91
C PHE A 9 33.93 -42.04 8.48
N LEU A 10 33.78 -43.31 8.05
CA LEU A 10 33.21 -43.63 6.74
C LEU A 10 31.73 -43.21 6.65
N PHE A 11 30.97 -43.36 7.73
CA PHE A 11 29.57 -42.94 7.80
C PHE A 11 29.43 -41.42 7.75
N ILE A 12 30.31 -40.67 8.43
CA ILE A 12 30.34 -39.20 8.37
C ILE A 12 30.71 -38.71 6.96
N ILE A 13 31.67 -39.34 6.29
CA ILE A 13 32.07 -38.98 4.92
C ILE A 13 30.97 -39.33 3.91
N LEU A 14 30.32 -40.49 4.04
CA LEU A 14 29.17 -40.83 3.20
C LEU A 14 27.97 -39.91 3.45
N PHE A 15 27.71 -39.54 4.71
CA PHE A 15 26.62 -38.63 5.06
C PHE A 15 26.90 -37.20 4.55
N PHE A 16 28.15 -36.73 4.61
CA PHE A 16 28.53 -35.43 4.04
C PHE A 16 28.48 -35.41 2.51
N ASN A 17 28.83 -36.51 1.84
CA ASN A 17 28.74 -36.61 0.37
C ASN A 17 27.30 -36.82 -0.13
N LEU A 18 26.40 -37.41 0.67
CA LEU A 18 24.97 -37.50 0.33
C LEU A 18 24.27 -36.14 0.45
N VAL A 19 24.68 -35.29 1.39
CA VAL A 19 24.12 -33.94 1.58
C VAL A 19 24.60 -32.95 0.49
N THR A 20 25.77 -33.18 -0.13
CA THR A 20 26.27 -32.35 -1.24
C THR A 20 25.77 -32.78 -2.62
N LEU A 21 25.06 -33.90 -2.72
CA LEU A 21 24.45 -34.42 -3.96
C LEU A 21 22.94 -34.17 -4.06
N LEU A 22 22.36 -33.38 -3.15
CA LEU A 22 21.01 -32.87 -3.36
C LEU A 22 21.03 -31.93 -4.58
N PRO A 23 20.21 -32.18 -5.62
CA PRO A 23 20.10 -31.27 -6.75
C PRO A 23 19.71 -29.89 -6.22
N ASN A 24 20.20 -28.84 -6.91
CA ASN A 24 19.88 -27.44 -6.63
C ASN A 24 18.45 -27.33 -6.08
N HIS A 25 18.30 -26.88 -4.83
CA HIS A 25 16.99 -26.55 -4.30
C HIS A 25 16.39 -25.47 -5.20
N HIS A 26 15.65 -25.90 -6.21
CA HIS A 26 14.63 -25.08 -6.83
C HIS A 26 13.68 -24.73 -5.69
N VAL A 27 13.56 -23.43 -5.42
CA VAL A 27 12.57 -22.92 -4.48
C VAL A 27 11.22 -23.25 -5.10
N PHE A 28 10.60 -24.34 -4.66
CA PHE A 28 9.20 -24.62 -4.97
C PHE A 28 8.40 -23.50 -4.30
N GLY A 29 7.76 -22.64 -5.11
CA GLY A 29 6.75 -21.73 -4.63
C GLY A 29 5.67 -22.53 -3.91
N ASN A 30 5.15 -21.99 -2.80
CA ASN A 30 4.02 -22.63 -2.13
C ASN A 30 2.75 -22.33 -2.92
N PHE A 31 2.48 -23.14 -3.95
CA PHE A 31 1.32 -22.96 -4.83
C PHE A 31 0.02 -22.96 -4.02
N ASP A 32 -0.03 -23.71 -2.92
CA ASP A 32 -1.18 -23.85 -2.00
C ASP A 32 -1.52 -22.56 -1.22
N GLN A 33 -0.78 -21.46 -1.40
CA GLN A 33 -1.05 -20.16 -0.77
C GLN A 33 -1.04 -19.02 -1.81
N SER A 34 -1.57 -19.29 -3.00
CA SER A 34 -1.61 -18.33 -4.12
C SER A 34 -3.05 -17.97 -4.47
N TYR A 35 -3.41 -16.72 -4.18
CA TYR A 35 -4.77 -16.22 -4.27
C TYR A 35 -4.92 -15.21 -5.41
N ILE A 36 -6.08 -15.23 -6.06
CA ILE A 36 -6.49 -14.26 -7.05
C ILE A 36 -7.73 -13.55 -6.52
N THR A 37 -7.65 -12.24 -6.39
CA THR A 37 -8.84 -11.42 -6.10
C THR A 37 -9.34 -10.83 -7.40
N VAL A 38 -10.50 -11.31 -7.87
CA VAL A 38 -11.17 -10.71 -9.02
C VAL A 38 -11.96 -9.51 -8.53
N VAL A 39 -11.61 -8.30 -8.97
CA VAL A 39 -12.23 -7.07 -8.49
C VAL A 39 -12.77 -6.26 -9.66
N ILE A 40 -14.04 -5.87 -9.60
CA ILE A 40 -14.71 -5.10 -10.65
C ILE A 40 -15.14 -3.75 -10.06
N PRO A 41 -14.35 -2.68 -10.23
CA PRO A 41 -14.81 -1.32 -10.01
C PRO A 41 -15.95 -1.02 -10.97
N PHE A 42 -17.13 -0.71 -10.44
CA PHE A 42 -18.34 -0.51 -11.22
C PHE A 42 -18.82 0.93 -11.07
N ARG A 43 -18.52 1.74 -12.10
CA ARG A 43 -18.89 3.15 -12.19
C ARG A 43 -20.34 3.37 -12.59
N GLY A 44 -20.84 4.58 -12.37
CA GLY A 44 -22.20 5.00 -12.64
C GLY A 44 -22.62 4.93 -14.10
N ARG A 45 -23.95 5.01 -14.35
CA ARG A 45 -24.57 4.87 -15.67
C ARG A 45 -24.02 5.81 -16.74
N GLU A 46 -23.47 6.96 -16.36
CA GLU A 46 -22.88 7.90 -17.32
C GLU A 46 -21.75 7.28 -18.17
N TYR A 47 -21.07 6.24 -17.67
CA TYR A 47 -19.95 5.60 -18.36
C TYR A 47 -20.38 4.53 -19.37
N TRP A 48 -21.45 3.80 -19.09
CA TRP A 48 -21.91 2.67 -19.91
C TRP A 48 -23.25 2.90 -20.62
N SER A 49 -24.06 3.86 -20.17
CA SER A 49 -25.38 4.25 -20.66
C SER A 49 -26.46 3.15 -20.60
N ASP A 50 -26.19 2.00 -21.21
CA ASP A 50 -27.03 0.81 -21.27
C ASP A 50 -26.36 -0.36 -20.53
N ILE A 51 -27.10 -0.97 -19.59
CA ILE A 51 -26.63 -2.05 -18.74
C ILE A 51 -26.18 -3.26 -19.56
N ASN A 52 -26.73 -3.45 -20.76
CA ASN A 52 -26.37 -4.56 -21.64
C ASN A 52 -24.91 -4.50 -22.13
N ARG A 53 -24.24 -3.34 -22.02
CA ARG A 53 -22.80 -3.22 -22.32
C ARG A 53 -21.90 -3.80 -21.25
N ILE A 54 -22.40 -3.94 -20.02
CA ILE A 54 -21.61 -4.42 -18.86
C ILE A 54 -22.05 -5.80 -18.39
N LYS A 55 -23.31 -6.20 -18.62
CA LYS A 55 -23.82 -7.54 -18.29
C LYS A 55 -22.91 -8.67 -18.76
N PRO A 56 -22.36 -8.68 -20.00
CA PRO A 56 -21.52 -9.80 -20.45
C PRO A 56 -20.30 -10.09 -19.56
N LEU A 57 -19.73 -9.07 -18.91
CA LEU A 57 -18.63 -9.23 -17.96
C LEU A 57 -19.09 -9.96 -16.70
N PHE A 58 -20.20 -9.52 -16.11
CA PHE A 58 -20.73 -10.12 -14.88
C PHE A 58 -21.35 -11.49 -15.13
N ASP A 59 -22.11 -11.65 -16.21
CA ASP A 59 -22.72 -12.93 -16.61
C ASP A 59 -21.63 -13.99 -16.80
N TYR A 60 -20.50 -13.65 -17.45
CA TYR A 60 -19.35 -14.55 -17.55
C TYR A 60 -18.82 -14.99 -16.17
N LEU A 61 -18.63 -14.07 -15.23
CA LEU A 61 -18.15 -14.41 -13.88
C LEU A 61 -19.13 -15.32 -13.13
N VAL A 62 -20.43 -15.07 -13.27
CA VAL A 62 -21.50 -15.89 -12.67
C VAL A 62 -21.54 -17.28 -13.31
N GLU A 63 -21.50 -17.37 -14.65
CA GLU A 63 -21.51 -18.63 -15.39
C GLU A 63 -20.30 -19.50 -15.08
N GLN A 64 -19.12 -18.90 -14.88
CA GLN A 64 -17.90 -19.60 -14.50
C GLN A 64 -17.79 -19.83 -12.98
N ASN A 65 -18.76 -19.35 -12.19
CA ASN A 65 -18.77 -19.43 -10.73
C ASN A 65 -17.48 -18.92 -10.07
N ILE A 66 -16.97 -17.77 -10.54
CA ILE A 66 -15.71 -17.20 -10.07
C ILE A 66 -15.98 -16.23 -8.91
N PRO A 67 -15.48 -16.51 -7.69
CA PRO A 67 -15.55 -15.56 -6.58
C PRO A 67 -14.99 -14.19 -6.98
N SER A 68 -15.78 -13.14 -6.76
CA SER A 68 -15.48 -11.80 -7.25
C SER A 68 -15.98 -10.73 -6.31
N THR A 69 -15.24 -9.63 -6.16
CA THR A 69 -15.66 -8.44 -5.43
C THR A 69 -16.12 -7.36 -6.40
N ILE A 70 -17.39 -6.95 -6.31
CA ILE A 70 -17.97 -5.88 -7.13
C ILE A 70 -17.99 -4.61 -6.29
N LEU A 71 -17.19 -3.61 -6.66
CA LEU A 71 -17.11 -2.34 -5.92
C LEU A 71 -18.02 -1.31 -6.59
N LEU A 72 -19.13 -0.97 -5.94
CA LEU A 72 -20.13 -0.06 -6.49
C LEU A 72 -19.78 1.40 -6.21
N GLN A 73 -19.65 2.20 -7.26
CA GLN A 73 -19.67 3.65 -7.14
C GLN A 73 -21.04 4.12 -6.61
N TYR A 74 -21.07 5.20 -5.84
CA TYR A 74 -22.27 5.63 -5.12
C TYR A 74 -23.50 5.84 -6.01
N GLN A 75 -23.33 6.41 -7.21
CA GLN A 75 -24.44 6.57 -8.17
C GLN A 75 -25.17 5.25 -8.47
N ASN A 76 -24.47 4.11 -8.51
CA ASN A 76 -25.09 2.80 -8.74
C ASN A 76 -26.01 2.35 -7.58
N LEU A 77 -25.82 2.88 -6.37
CA LEU A 77 -26.73 2.66 -5.24
C LEU A 77 -28.07 3.43 -5.39
N ASN A 78 -28.16 4.31 -6.38
CA ASN A 78 -29.38 5.02 -6.74
C ASN A 78 -30.02 4.48 -8.02
N ASP A 79 -29.40 3.48 -8.66
CA ASP A 79 -29.86 2.90 -9.90
C ASP A 79 -30.59 1.58 -9.65
N ARG A 80 -31.92 1.60 -9.83
CA ARG A 80 -32.78 0.44 -9.53
C ARG A 80 -32.48 -0.76 -10.41
N GLU A 81 -32.16 -0.54 -11.69
CA GLU A 81 -31.86 -1.63 -12.63
C GLU A 81 -30.55 -2.34 -12.24
N VAL A 82 -29.54 -1.55 -11.82
CA VAL A 82 -28.26 -2.09 -11.32
C VAL A 82 -28.47 -2.89 -10.03
N ILE A 83 -29.23 -2.34 -9.07
CA ILE A 83 -29.50 -3.01 -7.80
C ILE A 83 -30.23 -4.34 -8.02
N ASP A 84 -31.28 -4.34 -8.85
CA ASP A 84 -32.07 -5.55 -9.15
C ASP A 84 -31.24 -6.59 -9.92
N TYR A 85 -30.25 -6.16 -10.69
CA TYR A 85 -29.29 -7.06 -11.34
C TYR A 85 -28.31 -7.69 -10.35
N ILE A 86 -27.63 -6.89 -9.53
CA ILE A 86 -26.60 -7.36 -8.59
C ILE A 86 -27.18 -8.22 -7.47
N LYS A 87 -28.40 -7.93 -7.01
CA LYS A 87 -29.07 -8.75 -5.96
C LYS A 87 -29.32 -10.20 -6.36
N ARG A 88 -29.18 -10.53 -7.66
CA ARG A 88 -29.29 -11.90 -8.17
C ARG A 88 -27.98 -12.67 -8.18
N PHE A 89 -26.86 -12.01 -7.87
CA PHE A 89 -25.55 -12.68 -7.89
C PHE A 89 -25.45 -13.74 -6.77
N PRO A 90 -24.73 -14.83 -7.02
CA PRO A 90 -24.55 -15.89 -6.03
C PRO A 90 -23.70 -15.44 -4.84
N ASN A 91 -23.79 -16.19 -3.74
CA ASN A 91 -23.18 -15.81 -2.45
C ASN A 91 -21.65 -15.77 -2.44
N ASN A 92 -20.97 -16.32 -3.45
CA ASN A 92 -19.52 -16.19 -3.63
C ASN A 92 -19.09 -14.83 -4.23
N PHE A 93 -20.05 -13.94 -4.50
CA PHE A 93 -19.78 -12.56 -4.86
C PHE A 93 -19.83 -11.68 -3.61
N GLU A 94 -18.78 -10.88 -3.43
CA GLU A 94 -18.77 -9.81 -2.43
C GLU A 94 -19.23 -8.51 -3.08
N ILE A 95 -20.17 -7.79 -2.46
CA ILE A 95 -20.57 -6.44 -2.89
C ILE A 95 -19.94 -5.42 -1.95
N GLY A 96 -19.09 -4.55 -2.49
CA GLY A 96 -18.41 -3.48 -1.78
C GLY A 96 -18.71 -2.09 -2.35
N LEU A 97 -17.97 -1.09 -1.89
CA LEU A 97 -18.09 0.31 -2.36
C LEU A 97 -16.83 0.76 -3.10
N PHE A 98 -17.02 1.42 -4.23
CA PHE A 98 -15.98 2.16 -4.93
C PHE A 98 -16.10 3.65 -4.58
N LEU A 99 -15.20 4.12 -3.70
CA LEU A 99 -15.20 5.46 -3.13
C LEU A 99 -14.52 6.49 -4.04
N GLU A 100 -14.76 6.39 -5.34
CA GLU A 100 -14.61 7.51 -6.25
C GLU A 100 -15.79 8.46 -6.05
N VAL A 101 -15.49 9.75 -5.91
CA VAL A 101 -16.52 10.76 -5.68
C VAL A 101 -17.19 11.10 -7.00
N ASP A 102 -18.46 10.69 -7.13
CA ASP A 102 -19.37 11.18 -8.15
C ASP A 102 -20.21 12.37 -7.63
N GLU A 103 -20.90 13.03 -8.56
CA GLU A 103 -21.75 14.18 -8.25
C GLU A 103 -22.89 13.84 -7.29
N SER A 104 -23.48 12.64 -7.40
CA SER A 104 -24.57 12.22 -6.51
C SER A 104 -24.06 12.07 -5.07
N LEU A 105 -22.87 11.47 -4.90
CA LEU A 105 -22.25 11.32 -3.58
C LEU A 105 -21.96 12.69 -2.95
N ALA A 106 -21.37 13.59 -3.72
CA ALA A 106 -21.04 14.92 -3.22
C ALA A 106 -22.29 15.70 -2.79
N ASN A 107 -23.32 15.72 -3.64
CA ASN A 107 -24.57 16.43 -3.39
C ASN A 107 -25.32 15.84 -2.18
N ASP A 108 -25.50 14.51 -2.13
CA ASP A 108 -26.19 13.82 -1.03
C ASP A 108 -25.43 13.96 0.31
N SER A 109 -24.14 14.28 0.25
CA SER A 109 -23.28 14.50 1.42
C SER A 109 -23.08 15.98 1.75
N PHE A 110 -23.85 16.88 1.13
CA PHE A 110 -23.78 18.34 1.32
C PHE A 110 -22.36 18.90 1.13
N SER A 111 -21.66 18.41 0.10
CA SER A 111 -20.31 18.85 -0.28
C SER A 111 -20.33 19.33 -1.74
N SER A 112 -19.62 20.41 -2.03
CA SER A 112 -19.63 20.98 -3.39
C SER A 112 -18.89 20.06 -4.36
N PHE A 113 -19.59 19.57 -5.39
CA PHE A 113 -18.93 18.95 -6.54
C PHE A 113 -18.36 20.05 -7.45
N LEU A 114 -17.04 20.11 -7.60
CA LEU A 114 -16.37 21.18 -8.36
C LEU A 114 -16.44 20.89 -9.87
N TYR A 115 -17.34 21.57 -10.58
CA TYR A 115 -17.58 21.34 -12.01
C TYR A 115 -16.67 22.19 -12.91
N GLY A 116 -16.10 21.57 -13.95
CA GLY A 116 -15.37 22.21 -15.04
C GLY A 116 -15.15 21.25 -16.22
N ILE A 117 -14.78 21.77 -17.39
CA ILE A 117 -14.63 20.95 -18.61
C ILE A 117 -13.44 19.99 -18.44
N GLY A 118 -13.71 18.69 -18.52
CA GLY A 118 -12.68 17.64 -18.44
C GLY A 118 -12.13 17.36 -17.04
N ASP A 119 -12.71 17.94 -15.98
CA ASP A 119 -12.11 17.85 -14.66
C ASP A 119 -12.47 16.56 -13.87
N LYS A 120 -13.48 15.79 -14.29
CA LYS A 120 -14.03 14.65 -13.52
C LYS A 120 -13.00 13.59 -13.11
N ALA A 121 -11.95 13.39 -13.89
CA ALA A 121 -10.90 12.40 -13.60
C ALA A 121 -9.76 12.97 -12.73
N HIS A 122 -9.75 14.28 -12.45
CA HIS A 122 -8.69 14.92 -11.68
C HIS A 122 -8.71 14.47 -10.22
N ALA A 123 -7.51 14.32 -9.65
CA ALA A 123 -7.33 13.77 -8.31
C ALA A 123 -7.99 14.60 -7.20
N ASN A 124 -8.06 15.93 -7.36
CA ASN A 124 -8.76 16.82 -6.42
C ASN A 124 -10.30 16.74 -6.51
N GLN A 125 -10.85 15.95 -7.43
CA GLN A 125 -12.29 15.82 -7.63
C GLN A 125 -12.76 14.38 -7.43
N ILE A 126 -12.09 13.42 -8.06
CA ILE A 126 -12.51 12.02 -8.06
C ILE A 126 -12.13 11.29 -6.76
N LEU A 127 -11.13 11.79 -6.02
CA LEU A 127 -10.65 11.17 -4.78
C LEU A 127 -11.21 11.90 -3.56
N LEU A 128 -11.50 11.15 -2.50
CA LEU A 128 -11.88 11.73 -1.20
C LEU A 128 -10.82 12.74 -0.69
N SER A 129 -9.53 12.49 -0.94
CA SER A 129 -8.46 13.42 -0.57
C SER A 129 -8.63 14.84 -1.13
N GLY A 130 -9.38 15.00 -2.23
CA GLY A 130 -9.74 16.28 -2.82
C GLY A 130 -10.73 17.14 -2.01
N TYR A 131 -11.37 16.54 -1.00
CA TYR A 131 -12.35 17.19 -0.12
C TYR A 131 -11.78 17.37 1.28
N ASN A 132 -12.38 18.25 2.09
CA ASN A 132 -11.95 18.45 3.47
C ASN A 132 -12.26 17.20 4.32
N PRO A 133 -11.49 16.92 5.40
CA PRO A 133 -11.71 15.74 6.22
C PRO A 133 -13.15 15.52 6.72
N VAL A 134 -13.89 16.60 7.03
CA VAL A 134 -15.30 16.51 7.42
C VAL A 134 -16.20 16.09 6.25
N GLU A 135 -15.95 16.62 5.05
CA GLU A 135 -16.66 16.25 3.83
C GLU A 135 -16.41 14.78 3.49
N ARG A 136 -15.16 14.32 3.57
CA ARG A 136 -14.79 12.90 3.36
C ARG A 136 -15.60 11.96 4.24
N LYS A 137 -15.69 12.26 5.55
CA LYS A 137 -16.44 11.42 6.51
C LYS A 137 -17.93 11.42 6.22
N ARG A 138 -18.51 12.58 5.86
CA ARG A 138 -19.93 12.66 5.46
C ARG A 138 -20.20 11.83 4.21
N MET A 139 -19.32 11.88 3.21
CA MET A 139 -19.41 11.05 2.01
C MET A 139 -19.34 9.56 2.34
N ILE A 140 -18.39 9.15 3.16
CA ILE A 140 -18.29 7.77 3.63
C ILE A 140 -19.58 7.37 4.36
N ASP A 141 -20.06 8.21 5.28
CA ASP A 141 -21.28 7.94 6.05
C ASP A 141 -22.50 7.75 5.15
N GLN A 142 -22.66 8.63 4.17
CA GLN A 142 -23.76 8.62 3.21
C GLN A 142 -23.71 7.37 2.33
N ALA A 143 -22.53 7.01 1.82
CA ALA A 143 -22.36 5.80 1.02
C ALA A 143 -22.66 4.52 1.82
N PHE A 144 -22.15 4.42 3.06
CA PHE A 144 -22.43 3.27 3.93
C PHE A 144 -23.89 3.22 4.40
N PHE A 145 -24.50 4.37 4.66
CA PHE A 145 -25.92 4.47 4.99
C PHE A 145 -26.77 3.94 3.83
N ARG A 146 -26.52 4.44 2.62
CA ARG A 146 -27.26 4.02 1.43
C ARG A 146 -27.06 2.54 1.13
N PHE A 147 -25.83 2.04 1.23
CA PHE A 147 -25.53 0.63 1.09
C PHE A 147 -26.33 -0.24 2.07
N ARG A 148 -26.35 0.12 3.36
CA ARG A 148 -27.14 -0.60 4.38
C ARG A 148 -28.63 -0.61 4.07
N GLN A 149 -29.19 0.49 3.56
CA GLN A 149 -30.61 0.53 3.17
C GLN A 149 -30.94 -0.50 2.06
N ILE A 150 -30.00 -0.76 1.15
CA ILE A 150 -30.23 -1.62 -0.02
C ILE A 150 -29.97 -3.09 0.30
N PHE A 151 -28.88 -3.38 0.99
CA PHE A 151 -28.37 -4.73 1.21
C PHE A 151 -28.57 -5.25 2.65
N ASN A 152 -29.09 -4.42 3.56
CA ASN A 152 -29.31 -4.76 4.98
C ASN A 152 -28.04 -5.25 5.71
N THR A 153 -26.86 -4.90 5.18
CA THR A 153 -25.54 -5.18 5.75
C THR A 153 -24.59 -4.03 5.40
N SER A 154 -23.41 -3.97 6.02
CA SER A 154 -22.36 -3.00 5.64
C SER A 154 -21.30 -3.71 4.79
N PRO A 155 -20.69 -3.02 3.82
CA PRO A 155 -19.64 -3.60 2.99
C PRO A 155 -18.40 -3.88 3.83
N LYS A 156 -17.67 -4.92 3.47
CA LYS A 156 -16.47 -5.39 4.17
C LYS A 156 -15.20 -4.98 3.44
N SER A 157 -15.30 -4.83 2.12
CA SER A 157 -14.29 -4.21 1.28
C SER A 157 -14.76 -2.92 0.64
N VAL A 158 -13.82 -2.00 0.46
CA VAL A 158 -13.98 -0.78 -0.34
C VAL A 158 -12.84 -0.65 -1.33
N GLY A 159 -12.92 0.27 -2.28
CA GLY A 159 -11.79 0.62 -3.11
C GLY A 159 -11.85 2.06 -3.59
N ALA A 160 -10.70 2.60 -3.94
CA ALA A 160 -10.55 3.82 -4.73
C ALA A 160 -9.14 3.79 -5.32
N TRP A 161 -8.83 4.69 -6.26
CA TRP A 161 -7.44 4.75 -6.73
C TRP A 161 -6.47 5.23 -5.65
N TYR A 162 -6.95 6.03 -4.71
CA TYR A 162 -6.23 6.37 -3.50
C TYR A 162 -7.22 6.67 -2.37
N LEU A 163 -6.96 6.10 -1.18
CA LEU A 163 -7.61 6.51 0.07
C LEU A 163 -6.56 7.04 1.05
N ASP A 164 -6.81 8.26 1.53
CA ASP A 164 -5.97 8.94 2.49
C ASP A 164 -6.09 8.32 3.90
N THR A 165 -5.10 8.65 4.74
CA THR A 165 -5.02 8.14 6.12
C THR A 165 -6.27 8.43 6.96
N VAL A 166 -6.92 9.60 6.82
CA VAL A 166 -8.11 9.94 7.61
C VAL A 166 -9.29 9.09 7.18
N SER A 167 -9.51 9.00 5.87
CA SER A 167 -10.59 8.19 5.30
C SER A 167 -10.46 6.73 5.72
N LEU A 168 -9.26 6.13 5.61
CA LEU A 168 -9.04 4.73 5.98
C LEU A 168 -9.20 4.46 7.49
N ASN A 169 -8.65 5.33 8.35
CA ASN A 169 -8.85 5.18 9.80
C ASN A 169 -10.33 5.29 10.16
N TYR A 170 -11.06 6.21 9.54
CA TYR A 170 -12.49 6.39 9.78
C TYR A 170 -13.31 5.17 9.34
N LEU A 171 -13.04 4.65 8.14
CA LEU A 171 -13.62 3.41 7.63
C LEU A 171 -13.36 2.24 8.58
N LYS A 172 -12.13 2.12 9.10
CA LYS A 172 -11.81 1.07 10.07
C LYS A 172 -12.61 1.24 11.36
N ILE A 173 -12.53 2.41 11.99
CA ILE A 173 -13.04 2.63 13.34
C ILE A 173 -14.56 2.59 13.38
N LYS A 174 -15.23 3.18 12.39
CA LYS A 174 -16.69 3.28 12.37
C LYS A 174 -17.37 2.09 11.70
N TYR A 175 -16.76 1.53 10.66
CA TYR A 175 -17.40 0.51 9.81
C TYR A 175 -16.70 -0.86 9.83
N ASP A 176 -15.56 -0.99 10.50
CA ASP A 176 -14.75 -2.22 10.60
C ASP A 176 -14.50 -2.91 9.25
N ILE A 177 -14.16 -2.12 8.22
CA ILE A 177 -13.75 -2.68 6.93
C ILE A 177 -12.50 -3.57 7.10
N LYS A 178 -12.41 -4.60 6.26
CA LYS A 178 -11.32 -5.59 6.27
C LYS A 178 -10.31 -5.33 5.16
N ALA A 179 -10.79 -4.99 3.97
CA ALA A 179 -9.93 -4.80 2.80
C ALA A 179 -10.16 -3.46 2.11
N VAL A 180 -9.12 -2.97 1.45
CA VAL A 180 -9.19 -1.83 0.55
C VAL A 180 -8.43 -2.11 -0.74
N LEU A 181 -9.04 -1.81 -1.89
CA LEU A 181 -8.36 -1.74 -3.18
C LEU A 181 -7.74 -0.35 -3.36
N ASP A 182 -6.47 -0.30 -3.76
CA ASP A 182 -5.68 0.92 -3.99
C ASP A 182 -4.81 0.74 -5.24
N VAL A 183 -4.45 1.80 -5.96
CA VAL A 183 -3.58 1.62 -7.14
C VAL A 183 -2.22 1.09 -6.77
N ALA A 184 -1.57 0.26 -7.58
CA ALA A 184 -0.20 -0.21 -7.35
C ALA A 184 0.82 0.94 -7.30
N ASP A 185 2.04 0.64 -6.83
CA ASP A 185 3.15 1.61 -6.85
C ASP A 185 3.37 2.11 -8.29
N GLN A 186 3.16 3.40 -8.51
CA GLN A 186 3.22 4.02 -9.82
C GLN A 186 3.67 5.47 -9.69
N TYR A 187 4.64 5.90 -10.50
CA TYR A 187 5.07 7.29 -10.46
C TYR A 187 4.04 8.22 -11.10
N GLN A 188 3.43 7.80 -12.22
CA GLN A 188 2.43 8.59 -12.92
C GLN A 188 1.49 7.69 -13.72
N THR A 189 0.20 7.73 -13.40
CA THR A 189 -0.90 7.27 -14.26
C THR A 189 -2.09 8.18 -14.00
N ASP A 190 -2.85 8.51 -15.03
CA ASP A 190 -3.92 9.50 -14.95
C ASP A 190 -3.41 10.82 -14.35
N THR A 191 -4.06 11.29 -13.26
CA THR A 191 -3.65 12.46 -12.50
C THR A 191 -3.13 12.14 -11.10
N TYR A 192 -2.71 10.90 -10.81
CA TYR A 192 -2.19 10.53 -9.49
C TYR A 192 -0.94 9.64 -9.56
N GLY A 193 0.10 10.08 -8.87
CA GLY A 193 1.37 9.38 -8.65
C GLY A 193 1.55 8.97 -7.19
N LEU A 194 1.69 7.66 -6.96
CA LEU A 194 1.93 7.05 -5.64
C LEU A 194 3.23 6.25 -5.71
N TRP A 195 4.33 6.83 -5.26
CA TRP A 195 5.66 6.28 -5.46
C TRP A 195 6.37 6.00 -4.15
N GLY A 196 6.69 4.74 -3.90
CA GLY A 196 7.47 4.31 -2.77
C GLY A 196 6.84 3.28 -1.84
N LYS A 197 5.60 2.86 -2.07
CA LYS A 197 4.91 1.86 -1.24
C LYS A 197 5.47 0.44 -1.49
N PRO A 198 5.08 -0.59 -0.70
CA PRO A 198 5.54 -1.96 -0.95
C PRO A 198 5.23 -2.37 -2.39
N TRP A 199 6.25 -2.88 -3.11
CA TRP A 199 6.11 -3.15 -4.53
C TRP A 199 5.28 -4.42 -4.76
N GLY A 200 4.07 -4.24 -5.30
CA GLY A 200 3.26 -5.32 -5.85
C GLY A 200 2.77 -6.38 -4.86
N VAL A 201 2.72 -6.07 -3.56
CA VAL A 201 2.26 -7.02 -2.54
C VAL A 201 1.17 -6.39 -1.68
N ALA A 202 0.22 -7.20 -1.22
CA ALA A 202 -0.72 -6.78 -0.19
C ALA A 202 0.03 -6.45 1.11
N TYR A 203 -0.45 -5.46 1.86
CA TYR A 203 0.16 -5.05 3.12
C TYR A 203 -0.84 -4.44 4.09
N LEU A 204 -0.46 -4.42 5.37
CA LEU A 204 -1.19 -3.70 6.41
C LEU A 204 -0.65 -2.27 6.47
N PRO A 205 -1.44 -1.23 6.20
CA PRO A 205 -0.95 0.13 6.21
C PRO A 205 -0.77 0.66 7.63
N SER A 206 0.16 1.61 7.78
CA SER A 206 0.33 2.41 8.99
C SER A 206 -0.88 3.31 9.19
N LYS A 207 -1.37 3.42 10.43
CA LYS A 207 -2.42 4.37 10.79
C LYS A 207 -1.99 5.84 10.68
N TYR A 208 -0.70 6.12 10.54
CA TYR A 208 -0.14 7.46 10.37
C TYR A 208 0.09 7.81 8.89
N ASN A 209 0.22 6.81 8.02
CA ASN A 209 0.49 7.01 6.60
C ASN A 209 0.00 5.82 5.77
N SER A 210 -1.03 6.03 4.94
CA SER A 210 -1.66 4.96 4.14
C SER A 210 -0.76 4.34 3.06
N LEU A 211 0.36 4.98 2.70
CA LEU A 211 1.33 4.43 1.75
C LEU A 211 2.34 3.49 2.39
N LEU A 212 2.53 3.59 3.70
CA LEU A 212 3.58 2.86 4.40
C LEU A 212 3.01 1.60 5.05
N PRO A 213 3.75 0.49 5.06
CA PRO A 213 3.38 -0.67 5.86
C PRO A 213 3.53 -0.38 7.35
N ALA A 214 2.64 -0.95 8.15
CA ALA A 214 2.68 -0.84 9.59
C ALA A 214 3.89 -1.58 10.16
N GLN A 215 4.69 -0.91 10.99
CA GLN A 215 5.90 -1.52 11.55
C GLN A 215 5.64 -2.41 12.77
N ASN A 216 4.50 -2.23 13.45
CA ASN A 216 4.14 -2.94 14.68
C ASN A 216 2.63 -2.91 14.89
N LYS A 217 2.15 -3.63 15.93
CA LYS A 217 0.72 -3.76 16.23
C LYS A 217 0.03 -2.42 16.55
N GLN A 218 0.73 -1.48 17.18
CA GLN A 218 0.17 -0.18 17.57
C GLN A 218 0.02 0.77 16.38
N ASP A 219 0.88 0.62 15.39
CA ASP A 219 0.89 1.35 14.12
C ASP A 219 -0.07 0.73 13.09
N ASN A 220 -0.40 -0.55 13.25
CA ASN A 220 -1.26 -1.28 12.34
C ASN A 220 -2.71 -0.75 12.34
N MET A 221 -3.16 -0.30 11.18
CA MET A 221 -4.55 0.15 10.96
C MET A 221 -5.55 -1.02 10.98
N GLY A 222 -5.11 -2.26 10.74
CA GLY A 222 -5.99 -3.43 10.76
C GLY A 222 -6.90 -3.55 9.52
N ILE A 223 -6.45 -2.98 8.39
CA ILE A 223 -7.04 -3.12 7.06
C ILE A 223 -5.99 -3.78 6.16
N VAL A 224 -6.40 -4.67 5.26
CA VAL A 224 -5.53 -5.22 4.21
C VAL A 224 -5.62 -4.36 2.96
N LYS A 225 -4.49 -3.78 2.53
CA LYS A 225 -4.40 -3.00 1.31
C LYS A 225 -3.98 -3.89 0.15
N ILE A 226 -4.88 -4.04 -0.82
CA ILE A 226 -4.72 -4.85 -2.04
C ILE A 226 -4.46 -3.90 -3.22
N GLN A 227 -3.55 -4.28 -4.12
CA GLN A 227 -3.03 -3.35 -5.14
C GLN A 227 -3.60 -3.62 -6.54
N TRP A 228 -3.96 -2.54 -7.26
CA TRP A 228 -4.46 -2.55 -8.64
C TRP A 228 -3.62 -1.66 -9.59
N ALA A 229 -3.09 -2.10 -10.71
CA ALA A 229 -2.83 -3.45 -11.12
C ALA A 229 -1.34 -3.73 -10.90
N ALA A 230 -1.00 -4.97 -10.56
CA ALA A 230 0.38 -5.37 -10.34
C ALA A 230 1.27 -5.03 -11.57
N ARG A 231 2.45 -4.47 -11.34
CA ARG A 231 3.34 -3.91 -12.38
C ARG A 231 4.50 -4.86 -12.69
N ASP A 232 5.00 -4.82 -13.92
CA ASP A 232 6.24 -5.53 -14.27
C ASP A 232 7.38 -5.08 -13.37
N PRO A 233 8.08 -5.99 -12.67
CA PRO A 233 9.12 -5.62 -11.72
C PRO A 233 10.31 -4.89 -12.34
N LEU A 234 10.49 -4.98 -13.67
CA LEU A 234 11.53 -4.30 -14.44
C LEU A 234 10.94 -3.12 -15.24
N SER A 235 10.00 -3.40 -16.13
CA SER A 235 9.48 -2.40 -17.08
C SER A 235 8.50 -1.42 -16.43
N GLY A 236 7.89 -1.83 -15.31
CA GLY A 236 6.99 -1.00 -14.49
C GLY A 236 7.72 0.06 -13.68
N TYR A 237 9.03 -0.11 -13.43
CA TYR A 237 9.84 0.83 -12.65
C TYR A 237 10.31 1.98 -13.53
N GLY A 238 9.55 3.08 -13.54
CA GLY A 238 9.90 4.31 -14.24
C GLY A 238 8.95 5.48 -13.95
N LEU A 239 9.24 6.63 -14.56
CA LEU A 239 8.60 7.91 -14.21
C LEU A 239 7.45 8.34 -15.13
N THR A 240 6.99 7.46 -16.03
CA THR A 240 6.00 7.85 -17.05
C THR A 240 4.86 6.84 -17.11
N VAL A 241 3.72 7.27 -17.66
CA VAL A 241 2.56 6.41 -17.93
C VAL A 241 2.94 5.17 -18.75
N ASN A 242 3.89 5.31 -19.67
CA ASN A 242 4.41 4.17 -20.45
C ASN A 242 5.01 3.08 -19.56
N HIS A 243 5.73 3.44 -18.50
CA HIS A 243 6.25 2.45 -17.55
C HIS A 243 5.11 1.88 -16.71
N SER A 244 4.24 2.73 -16.16
CA SER A 244 3.14 2.29 -15.29
C SER A 244 2.11 1.38 -15.97
N THR A 245 2.03 1.40 -17.31
CA THR A 245 1.18 0.49 -18.11
C THR A 245 1.84 -0.85 -18.46
N TYR A 246 3.08 -1.12 -18.03
CA TYR A 246 3.57 -2.49 -17.98
C TYR A 246 2.95 -3.18 -16.75
N SER A 247 1.73 -3.68 -16.89
CA SER A 247 0.93 -4.21 -15.80
C SER A 247 0.06 -5.40 -16.19
N VAL A 248 -0.60 -6.02 -15.22
CA VAL A 248 -1.58 -7.09 -15.48
C VAL A 248 -2.94 -6.60 -15.98
N GLN A 249 -3.19 -5.29 -16.06
CA GLN A 249 -4.47 -4.77 -16.54
C GLN A 249 -4.60 -4.96 -18.05
N ALA A 250 -5.68 -5.60 -18.53
CA ALA A 250 -5.82 -5.98 -19.94
C ALA A 250 -5.67 -4.78 -20.90
N ASN A 251 -6.33 -3.65 -20.61
CA ASN A 251 -6.21 -2.45 -21.43
C ASN A 251 -4.81 -1.82 -21.39
N ASP A 252 -4.02 -2.02 -20.33
CA ASP A 252 -2.68 -1.45 -20.24
C ASP A 252 -1.75 -2.11 -21.26
N TYR A 253 -1.53 -3.42 -21.16
CA TYR A 253 -0.53 -4.10 -21.99
C TYR A 253 -0.98 -4.33 -23.43
N VAL A 254 -2.28 -4.52 -23.67
CA VAL A 254 -2.81 -4.67 -25.05
C VAL A 254 -2.74 -3.34 -25.79
N LYS A 255 -3.24 -2.26 -25.20
CA LYS A 255 -3.33 -0.95 -25.88
C LYS A 255 -1.99 -0.23 -25.93
N ALA A 256 -1.28 -0.14 -24.81
CA ALA A 256 -0.07 0.67 -24.73
C ALA A 256 1.15 -0.05 -25.32
N HIS A 257 1.22 -1.38 -25.16
CA HIS A 257 2.43 -2.16 -25.49
C HIS A 257 2.24 -3.18 -26.62
N ARG A 258 1.01 -3.38 -27.11
CA ARG A 258 0.67 -4.40 -28.12
C ARG A 258 1.08 -5.81 -27.71
N LEU A 259 0.97 -6.09 -26.42
CA LEU A 259 1.22 -7.39 -25.81
C LEU A 259 -0.10 -8.15 -25.67
N ASP A 260 -0.04 -9.40 -25.21
CA ASP A 260 -1.17 -10.31 -25.12
C ASP A 260 -1.12 -11.19 -23.86
N VAL A 261 -1.97 -12.23 -23.82
CA VAL A 261 -2.07 -13.14 -22.68
C VAL A 261 -0.74 -13.81 -22.30
N ASP A 262 0.23 -13.94 -23.20
CA ASP A 262 1.52 -14.57 -22.86
C ASP A 262 2.37 -13.63 -21.99
N TYR A 263 2.29 -12.32 -22.22
CA TYR A 263 2.83 -11.34 -21.29
C TYR A 263 2.13 -11.42 -19.93
N PHE A 264 0.81 -11.55 -19.92
CA PHE A 264 0.05 -11.71 -18.68
C PHE A 264 0.43 -13.01 -17.93
N LYS A 265 0.61 -14.14 -18.62
CA LYS A 265 1.08 -15.41 -18.01
C LYS A 265 2.46 -15.25 -17.38
N HIS A 266 3.37 -14.56 -18.06
CA HIS A 266 4.70 -14.25 -17.52
C HIS A 266 4.58 -13.45 -16.21
N LEU A 267 3.80 -12.36 -16.23
CA LEU A 267 3.68 -11.48 -15.08
C LEU A 267 2.92 -12.13 -13.92
N SER A 268 1.80 -12.81 -14.19
CA SER A 268 1.05 -13.54 -13.17
C SER A 268 1.87 -14.68 -12.56
N GLY A 269 2.69 -15.37 -13.35
CA GLY A 269 3.65 -16.36 -12.86
C GLY A 269 4.64 -15.77 -11.85
N ILE A 270 5.17 -14.56 -12.11
CA ILE A 270 6.05 -13.85 -11.16
C ILE A 270 5.34 -13.60 -9.83
N TYR A 271 4.10 -13.09 -9.86
CA TYR A 271 3.37 -12.73 -8.65
C TYR A 271 2.86 -13.94 -7.85
N LEU A 272 2.27 -14.92 -8.53
CA LEU A 272 1.63 -16.07 -7.90
C LEU A 272 2.62 -17.19 -7.55
N SER A 273 3.81 -17.24 -8.17
CA SER A 273 4.86 -18.22 -7.82
C SER A 273 6.01 -17.62 -7.00
N SER A 274 5.85 -16.39 -6.51
CA SER A 274 6.87 -15.76 -5.67
C SER A 274 7.11 -16.56 -4.39
N ALA A 275 8.34 -16.49 -3.88
CA ALA A 275 8.76 -17.20 -2.67
C ALA A 275 8.20 -16.50 -1.40
N ASN A 276 6.88 -16.31 -1.31
CA ASN A 276 6.17 -15.75 -0.16
C ASN A 276 5.40 -16.81 0.60
N SER A 277 5.09 -16.53 1.86
CA SER A 277 4.18 -17.36 2.65
C SER A 277 2.72 -17.26 2.17
N ILE A 278 2.39 -16.15 1.49
CA ILE A 278 1.11 -15.88 0.86
C ILE A 278 1.36 -15.01 -0.38
N ASN A 279 0.85 -15.44 -1.53
CA ASN A 279 0.88 -14.71 -2.78
C ASN A 279 -0.53 -14.23 -3.13
N GLN A 280 -0.63 -13.04 -3.69
CA GLN A 280 -1.91 -12.50 -4.15
C GLN A 280 -1.72 -11.69 -5.43
N LEU A 281 -2.66 -11.85 -6.35
CA LEU A 281 -2.75 -11.05 -7.57
C LEU A 281 -4.17 -10.53 -7.76
N THR A 282 -4.29 -9.25 -8.06
CA THR A 282 -5.58 -8.64 -8.43
C THR A 282 -5.74 -8.66 -9.94
N ILE A 283 -6.90 -9.13 -10.42
CA ILE A 283 -7.28 -9.09 -11.83
C ILE A 283 -8.69 -8.52 -11.91
N GLY A 284 -8.99 -7.78 -12.97
CA GLY A 284 -10.35 -7.35 -13.26
C GLY A 284 -10.41 -6.37 -14.41
N LEU A 285 -11.62 -5.89 -14.69
CA LEU A 285 -11.88 -4.81 -15.62
C LEU A 285 -12.78 -3.76 -14.95
N GLU A 286 -12.56 -2.49 -15.28
CA GLU A 286 -13.43 -1.40 -14.86
C GLU A 286 -14.76 -1.47 -15.64
N ALA A 287 -15.85 -1.80 -14.95
CA ALA A 287 -17.19 -1.79 -15.52
C ALA A 287 -17.67 -0.35 -15.70
N GLY A 288 -17.84 0.06 -16.96
CA GLY A 288 -18.15 1.43 -17.36
C GLY A 288 -17.14 2.01 -18.36
N GLN A 289 -15.90 1.51 -18.40
CA GLN A 289 -14.89 2.06 -19.31
C GLN A 289 -14.28 0.98 -20.20
N GLU A 290 -13.51 0.07 -19.58
CA GLU A 290 -12.69 -0.91 -20.32
C GLU A 290 -13.38 -2.29 -20.43
N GLY A 291 -14.39 -2.56 -19.58
CA GLY A 291 -15.05 -3.87 -19.43
C GLY A 291 -15.53 -4.55 -20.70
N TYR A 292 -16.15 -3.81 -21.62
CA TYR A 292 -16.70 -4.38 -22.86
C TYR A 292 -15.60 -4.66 -23.89
N THR A 293 -14.68 -3.71 -24.08
CA THR A 293 -13.65 -3.77 -25.13
C THR A 293 -12.63 -4.88 -24.90
N TYR A 294 -12.29 -5.17 -23.64
CA TYR A 294 -11.25 -6.14 -23.29
C TYR A 294 -11.78 -7.43 -22.65
N LEU A 295 -13.08 -7.70 -22.76
CA LEU A 295 -13.71 -8.88 -22.18
C LEU A 295 -13.05 -10.18 -22.64
N ASP A 296 -12.78 -10.33 -23.94
CA ASP A 296 -12.15 -11.54 -24.48
C ASP A 296 -10.75 -11.75 -23.95
N GLU A 297 -9.98 -10.68 -23.77
CA GLU A 297 -8.66 -10.79 -23.16
C GLU A 297 -8.76 -11.15 -21.67
N PHE A 298 -9.69 -10.53 -20.94
CA PHE A 298 -9.95 -10.88 -19.54
C PHE A 298 -10.36 -12.34 -19.36
N LYS A 299 -11.18 -12.91 -20.27
CA LYS A 299 -11.48 -14.35 -20.28
C LYS A 299 -10.22 -15.21 -20.39
N LYS A 300 -9.28 -14.81 -21.27
CA LYS A 300 -7.98 -15.50 -21.39
C LYS A 300 -7.13 -15.34 -20.13
N GLN A 301 -7.16 -14.17 -19.48
CA GLN A 301 -6.48 -13.96 -18.20
C GLN A 301 -6.98 -14.93 -17.13
N ILE A 302 -8.30 -15.00 -16.95
CA ILE A 302 -8.94 -15.93 -16.00
C ILE A 302 -8.52 -17.37 -16.28
N ALA A 303 -8.57 -17.81 -17.54
CA ALA A 303 -8.15 -19.16 -17.91
C ALA A 303 -6.65 -19.42 -17.64
N ALA A 304 -5.79 -18.42 -17.82
CA ALA A 304 -4.35 -18.54 -17.61
C ALA A 304 -3.94 -18.68 -16.13
N VAL A 305 -4.80 -18.26 -15.19
CA VAL A 305 -4.53 -18.34 -13.74
C VAL A 305 -5.48 -19.27 -13.00
N SER A 306 -6.27 -20.09 -13.70
CA SER A 306 -7.25 -21.00 -13.10
C SER A 306 -6.65 -22.09 -12.21
N TRP A 307 -5.33 -22.20 -12.15
CA TRP A 307 -4.58 -23.08 -11.25
C TRP A 307 -4.40 -22.50 -9.84
N ALA A 308 -4.65 -21.19 -9.64
CA ALA A 308 -4.62 -20.53 -8.33
C ALA A 308 -6.04 -20.33 -7.79
N GLU A 309 -6.15 -20.06 -6.49
CA GLU A 309 -7.44 -19.96 -5.80
C GLU A 309 -8.08 -18.59 -5.99
N PHE A 310 -9.28 -18.54 -6.56
CA PHE A 310 -10.07 -17.31 -6.66
C PHE A 310 -10.81 -17.06 -5.34
N VAL A 311 -10.65 -15.85 -4.81
CA VAL A 311 -11.25 -15.42 -3.54
C VAL A 311 -11.76 -13.98 -3.65
N THR A 312 -12.71 -13.62 -2.80
CA THR A 312 -13.12 -12.21 -2.66
C THR A 312 -12.04 -11.42 -1.90
N MET A 313 -12.12 -10.09 -1.93
CA MET A 313 -11.25 -9.23 -1.15
C MET A 313 -11.42 -9.46 0.35
N GLU A 314 -12.65 -9.67 0.83
CA GLU A 314 -12.92 -10.02 2.23
C GLU A 314 -12.25 -11.33 2.63
N ASP A 315 -12.48 -12.41 1.88
CA ASP A 315 -11.92 -13.74 2.18
C ASP A 315 -10.39 -13.72 2.19
N PHE A 316 -9.78 -13.03 1.21
CA PHE A 316 -8.34 -12.84 1.18
C PHE A 316 -7.86 -12.05 2.39
N ALA A 317 -8.55 -10.97 2.75
CA ALA A 317 -8.16 -10.14 3.89
C ALA A 317 -8.25 -10.92 5.21
N GLU A 318 -9.27 -11.75 5.40
CA GLU A 318 -9.38 -12.62 6.58
C GLU A 318 -8.21 -13.60 6.66
N THR A 319 -7.87 -14.25 5.55
CA THR A 319 -6.72 -15.16 5.46
C THR A 319 -5.40 -14.43 5.74
N PHE A 320 -5.19 -13.26 5.12
CA PHE A 320 -3.98 -12.47 5.28
C PHE A 320 -3.81 -11.95 6.72
N LEU A 321 -4.90 -11.58 7.39
CA LEU A 321 -4.89 -11.06 8.77
C LEU A 321 -4.54 -12.13 9.81
N GLN A 322 -4.76 -13.42 9.53
CA GLN A 322 -4.40 -14.52 10.43
C GLN A 322 -2.88 -14.66 10.60
N SER A 323 -2.12 -14.50 9.52
CA SER A 323 -0.66 -14.59 9.54
C SER A 323 0.00 -13.61 8.55
N PRO A 324 -0.02 -12.29 8.84
CA PRO A 324 0.59 -11.30 7.95
C PRO A 324 2.09 -11.57 7.74
N PRO A 325 2.59 -11.54 6.49
CA PRO A 325 3.99 -11.78 6.21
C PRO A 325 4.87 -10.70 6.84
N LYS A 326 5.97 -11.11 7.48
CA LYS A 326 6.99 -10.19 8.02
C LYS A 326 7.94 -9.67 6.94
N SER A 327 7.93 -10.30 5.77
CA SER A 327 8.70 -9.94 4.59
C SER A 327 8.09 -10.57 3.34
N SER A 328 8.21 -9.88 2.22
CA SER A 328 7.74 -10.36 0.91
C SER A 328 8.76 -10.04 -0.18
N VAL A 329 8.71 -10.80 -1.27
CA VAL A 329 9.57 -10.63 -2.45
C VAL A 329 8.74 -10.72 -3.72
N ILE A 330 9.07 -9.89 -4.71
CA ILE A 330 8.65 -10.03 -6.09
C ILE A 330 9.93 -10.09 -6.94
N SER A 331 10.15 -11.20 -7.62
CA SER A 331 11.34 -11.38 -8.47
C SER A 331 10.99 -12.16 -9.72
N GLY A 332 11.52 -11.69 -10.85
CA GLY A 332 11.30 -12.33 -12.13
C GLY A 332 12.19 -11.78 -13.23
N PRO A 333 12.46 -12.58 -14.28
CA PRO A 333 13.18 -12.12 -15.46
C PRO A 333 12.32 -11.14 -16.27
N GLY A 334 12.98 -10.34 -17.10
CA GLY A 334 12.29 -9.44 -18.03
C GLY A 334 11.59 -10.20 -19.13
N TYR A 335 10.37 -9.79 -19.47
CA TYR A 335 9.63 -10.35 -20.60
C TYR A 335 10.28 -9.97 -21.94
N LEU A 336 10.61 -8.68 -22.10
CA LEU A 336 11.21 -8.13 -23.31
C LEU A 336 12.73 -8.39 -23.40
N ASP A 337 13.38 -8.63 -22.26
CA ASP A 337 14.81 -8.85 -22.15
C ASP A 337 15.10 -9.82 -21.00
N ASN A 338 15.32 -11.08 -21.35
CA ASN A 338 15.59 -12.16 -20.40
C ASN A 338 17.00 -12.10 -19.77
N SER A 339 17.87 -11.20 -20.26
CA SER A 339 19.17 -10.93 -19.63
C SER A 339 19.05 -10.07 -18.37
N ARG A 340 17.86 -9.49 -18.15
CA ARG A 340 17.53 -8.67 -17.00
C ARG A 340 16.66 -9.44 -16.01
N GLN A 341 16.90 -9.20 -14.72
CA GLN A 341 16.08 -9.77 -13.65
C GLN A 341 15.93 -8.79 -12.49
N GLY A 342 14.69 -8.57 -12.06
CA GLY A 342 14.35 -7.71 -10.93
C GLY A 342 14.22 -8.50 -9.63
N TYR A 343 14.59 -7.87 -8.51
CA TYR A 343 14.47 -8.40 -7.16
C TYR A 343 13.95 -7.30 -6.22
N TRP A 344 12.64 -7.26 -6.01
CA TRP A 344 11.98 -6.37 -5.07
C TRP A 344 11.82 -7.07 -3.73
N PHE A 345 12.47 -6.56 -2.69
CA PHE A 345 12.35 -7.02 -1.33
C PHE A 345 11.55 -6.01 -0.50
N ASN A 346 10.49 -6.48 0.14
CA ASN A 346 9.58 -5.66 0.93
C ASN A 346 9.65 -6.11 2.40
N TYR A 347 10.04 -5.18 3.28
CA TYR A 347 9.92 -5.31 4.73
C TYR A 347 9.04 -4.17 5.28
N PRO A 348 8.39 -4.35 6.44
CA PRO A 348 7.64 -3.27 7.09
C PRO A 348 8.46 -2.00 7.37
N ARG A 349 9.79 -2.10 7.43
CA ARG A 349 10.68 -0.96 7.70
C ARG A 349 11.34 -0.36 6.47
N TYR A 350 11.40 -1.09 5.36
CA TYR A 350 12.05 -0.61 4.15
C TYR A 350 11.67 -1.49 2.95
N ARG A 351 11.78 -0.92 1.75
CA ARG A 351 11.86 -1.71 0.51
C ARG A 351 13.25 -1.56 -0.12
N ALA A 352 13.68 -2.58 -0.85
CA ALA A 352 14.93 -2.57 -1.58
C ALA A 352 14.76 -3.25 -2.95
N TYR A 353 15.31 -2.64 -4.00
CA TYR A 353 15.23 -3.13 -5.36
C TYR A 353 16.61 -3.36 -5.96
N PHE A 354 16.90 -4.61 -6.32
CA PHE A 354 18.10 -4.99 -7.04
C PHE A 354 17.75 -5.44 -8.46
N VAL A 355 18.62 -5.10 -9.41
CA VAL A 355 18.48 -5.49 -10.80
C VAL A 355 19.76 -6.14 -11.26
N ARG A 356 19.64 -7.33 -11.85
CA ARG A 356 20.69 -7.88 -12.70
C ARG A 356 20.49 -7.34 -14.12
N GLU A 357 21.50 -6.70 -14.67
CA GLU A 357 21.55 -6.29 -16.08
C GLU A 357 22.79 -6.94 -16.71
N GLY A 358 22.58 -8.03 -17.46
CA GLY A 358 23.66 -8.88 -17.96
C GLY A 358 24.52 -9.44 -16.83
N GLU A 359 25.80 -9.04 -16.79
CA GLU A 359 26.77 -9.44 -15.76
C GLU A 359 26.94 -8.40 -14.64
N THR A 360 26.04 -7.41 -14.50
CA THR A 360 26.12 -6.40 -13.43
C THR A 360 24.93 -6.53 -12.47
N LEU A 361 25.19 -6.50 -11.16
CA LEU A 361 24.16 -6.39 -10.12
C LEU A 361 24.11 -4.95 -9.59
N ILE A 362 22.94 -4.32 -9.67
CA ILE A 362 22.72 -2.90 -9.36
C ILE A 362 21.64 -2.78 -8.29
N PHE A 363 21.89 -1.96 -7.28
CA PHE A 363 20.91 -1.54 -6.27
C PHE A 363 20.26 -0.23 -6.74
N LYS A 364 18.98 -0.29 -7.14
CA LYS A 364 18.27 0.80 -7.83
C LYS A 364 17.29 1.58 -6.95
N ASP A 365 16.63 0.96 -5.98
CA ASP A 365 15.69 1.66 -5.09
C ASP A 365 15.90 1.20 -3.64
N LEU A 366 15.95 2.15 -2.71
CA LEU A 366 15.95 1.89 -1.27
C LEU A 366 15.13 2.97 -0.59
N ARG A 367 14.04 2.58 0.06
CA ARG A 367 13.21 3.48 0.88
C ARG A 367 13.06 2.96 2.27
N ILE A 368 13.14 3.88 3.23
CA ILE A 368 12.92 3.58 4.63
C ILE A 368 11.51 4.02 4.98
N TYR A 369 10.73 3.13 5.57
CA TYR A 369 9.37 3.39 6.02
C TYR A 369 9.33 3.92 7.43
N ASP A 370 10.20 4.89 7.71
CA ASP A 370 10.15 5.64 8.95
C ASP A 370 9.03 6.67 8.79
N PRO A 371 7.91 6.62 9.53
CA PRO A 371 6.67 7.24 9.06
C PRO A 371 6.72 8.77 9.08
N PRO A 372 6.83 9.46 7.92
CA PRO A 372 6.40 10.84 7.81
C PRO A 372 4.88 10.90 7.96
N PHE A 373 4.41 11.88 8.71
CA PHE A 373 3.00 12.20 8.81
C PHE A 373 2.62 13.09 7.62
N PHE A 374 1.79 12.59 6.70
CA PHE A 374 1.25 13.44 5.63
C PHE A 374 0.24 14.43 6.21
N PHE A 375 0.77 15.54 6.72
CA PHE A 375 -0.03 16.58 7.39
C PHE A 375 -1.17 17.07 6.52
N ASN A 376 -0.90 17.27 5.23
CA ASN A 376 -1.92 17.68 4.27
C ASN A 376 -3.07 16.68 4.21
N ASP A 377 -2.78 15.38 4.15
CA ASP A 377 -3.85 14.37 4.09
C ASP A 377 -4.71 14.35 5.35
N VAL A 378 -4.18 14.77 6.51
CA VAL A 378 -4.93 14.74 7.77
C VAL A 378 -5.79 15.98 8.02
N PHE A 379 -5.30 17.16 7.65
CA PHE A 379 -5.95 18.42 7.99
C PHE A 379 -6.57 19.13 6.79
N TYR A 380 -6.00 18.94 5.61
CA TYR A 380 -6.34 19.72 4.44
C TYR A 380 -6.84 18.85 3.29
N LYS A 381 -7.56 19.49 2.38
CA LYS A 381 -7.88 18.90 1.09
C LYS A 381 -6.74 19.08 0.10
N GLN A 382 -6.55 18.09 -0.75
CA GLN A 382 -5.62 18.14 -1.87
C GLN A 382 -6.27 18.95 -3.00
N THR A 383 -5.84 20.19 -3.19
CA THR A 383 -6.46 21.10 -4.17
C THR A 383 -5.88 20.98 -5.58
N GLY A 384 -4.70 20.35 -5.72
CA GLY A 384 -4.03 20.19 -7.00
C GLY A 384 -4.74 19.19 -7.92
N LYS A 385 -4.87 19.52 -9.21
CA LYS A 385 -5.44 18.60 -10.23
C LYS A 385 -4.69 17.27 -10.27
N ASN A 386 -3.38 17.32 -10.05
CA ASN A 386 -2.53 16.15 -9.91
C ASN A 386 -2.22 15.89 -8.44
N LEU A 387 -2.31 14.63 -8.03
CA LEU A 387 -1.86 14.15 -6.72
C LEU A 387 -0.49 13.49 -6.88
N ASN A 388 0.50 13.92 -6.11
CA ASN A 388 1.83 13.32 -6.10
C ASN A 388 2.24 13.00 -4.68
N LEU A 389 2.22 11.72 -4.33
CA LEU A 389 2.60 11.21 -3.03
C LEU A 389 3.84 10.33 -3.18
N ILE A 390 4.99 10.92 -2.88
CA ILE A 390 6.29 10.28 -3.03
C ILE A 390 6.88 10.04 -1.64
N VAL A 391 7.02 8.77 -1.25
CA VAL A 391 7.73 8.37 -0.04
C VAL A 391 9.21 8.67 -0.25
N PRO A 392 9.91 9.44 0.60
CA PRO A 392 11.29 9.79 0.31
C PRO A 392 12.22 8.56 0.26
N ALA A 393 13.27 8.64 -0.56
CA ALA A 393 14.14 7.51 -0.87
C ALA A 393 15.61 7.80 -0.55
N CYS A 394 16.34 6.76 -0.12
CA CYS A 394 17.80 6.79 -0.01
C CYS A 394 18.46 6.57 -1.38
N LEU A 395 17.89 5.67 -2.17
CA LEU A 395 18.25 5.41 -3.55
C LEU A 395 16.95 5.39 -4.36
N ASP A 396 16.94 6.12 -5.48
CA ASP A 396 15.87 6.08 -6.47
C ASP A 396 16.49 6.31 -7.83
N GLY A 397 16.84 5.20 -8.48
CA GLY A 397 17.49 5.17 -9.77
C GLY A 397 16.63 5.77 -10.88
N ALA A 398 15.30 5.71 -10.76
CA ALA A 398 14.39 6.33 -11.71
C ALA A 398 14.34 7.85 -11.51
N LEU A 399 13.99 8.33 -10.31
CA LEU A 399 13.74 9.76 -10.06
C LEU A 399 15.02 10.59 -9.99
N THR A 400 16.08 10.04 -9.40
CA THR A 400 17.29 10.80 -9.08
C THR A 400 18.53 10.33 -9.83
N GLY A 401 18.43 9.23 -10.60
CA GLY A 401 19.57 8.58 -11.25
C GLY A 401 20.55 7.91 -10.27
N LYS A 402 20.31 7.98 -8.95
CA LYS A 402 21.19 7.43 -7.92
C LYS A 402 21.04 5.91 -7.86
N ASN A 403 22.08 5.22 -8.31
CA ASN A 403 22.20 3.77 -8.26
C ASN A 403 23.51 3.38 -7.56
N LEU A 404 23.56 2.18 -6.96
CA LEU A 404 24.79 1.60 -6.43
C LEU A 404 25.11 0.28 -7.15
N ILE A 405 26.27 0.19 -7.79
CA ILE A 405 26.72 -1.06 -8.43
C ILE A 405 27.28 -1.98 -7.34
N ILE A 406 26.61 -3.10 -7.09
CA ILE A 406 27.04 -4.07 -6.07
C ILE A 406 28.25 -4.87 -6.56
N ALA A 407 28.18 -5.37 -7.79
CA ALA A 407 29.25 -6.12 -8.42
C ALA A 407 29.11 -6.13 -9.96
N ARG A 408 30.25 -6.28 -10.65
CA ARG A 408 30.34 -6.52 -12.09
C ARG A 408 30.88 -7.92 -12.37
N ASN A 409 30.75 -8.37 -13.62
CA ASN A 409 31.19 -9.68 -14.11
C ASN A 409 30.63 -10.83 -13.26
N ILE A 410 29.35 -10.70 -12.84
CA ILE A 410 28.69 -11.68 -11.99
C ILE A 410 28.26 -12.91 -12.78
N ARG A 411 28.45 -14.09 -12.18
CA ARG A 411 27.97 -15.39 -12.67
C ARG A 411 27.29 -16.15 -11.54
N ASP A 412 26.50 -17.16 -11.91
CA ASP A 412 25.83 -18.07 -10.96
C ASP A 412 25.02 -17.34 -9.88
N LEU A 413 24.34 -16.24 -10.24
CA LEU A 413 23.45 -15.53 -9.31
C LEU A 413 22.28 -16.44 -8.91
N ARG A 414 22.17 -16.73 -7.62
CA ARG A 414 21.11 -17.55 -7.02
C ARG A 414 20.38 -16.73 -5.96
N PHE A 415 19.06 -16.84 -5.97
CA PHE A 415 18.19 -16.26 -4.97
C PHE A 415 17.65 -17.35 -4.04
N THR A 416 17.76 -17.14 -2.73
CA THR A 416 17.24 -18.04 -1.71
C THR A 416 16.53 -17.25 -0.61
N ARG A 417 15.43 -17.78 -0.09
CA ARG A 417 14.72 -17.26 1.09
C ARG A 417 14.83 -18.25 2.25
N LEU A 418 15.14 -17.75 3.45
CA LEU A 418 15.07 -18.51 4.70
C LEU A 418 14.30 -17.72 5.76
N LYS A 419 13.05 -18.10 6.01
CA LYS A 419 12.10 -17.33 6.86
C LYS A 419 11.96 -15.89 6.35
N ASP A 420 12.37 -14.91 7.16
CA ASP A 420 12.29 -13.48 6.87
C ASP A 420 13.62 -12.91 6.37
N ARG A 421 14.46 -13.74 5.75
CA ARG A 421 15.78 -13.35 5.25
C ARG A 421 15.91 -13.75 3.79
N PHE A 422 16.50 -12.85 3.01
CA PHE A 422 16.74 -13.05 1.58
C PHE A 422 18.25 -13.06 1.30
N PHE A 423 18.66 -13.96 0.43
CA PHE A 423 20.05 -14.16 0.05
C PHE A 423 20.14 -14.05 -1.48
N LEU A 424 21.06 -13.20 -1.95
CA LEU A 424 21.55 -13.21 -3.33
C LEU A 424 23.01 -13.65 -3.31
N GLU A 425 23.27 -14.84 -3.81
CA GLU A 425 24.60 -15.45 -3.85
C GLU A 425 25.11 -15.46 -5.28
N PHE A 426 26.34 -15.04 -5.52
CA PHE A 426 26.92 -14.97 -6.86
C PHE A 426 28.44 -15.07 -6.84
N VAL A 427 29.02 -15.40 -7.99
CA VAL A 427 30.46 -15.36 -8.21
C VAL A 427 30.82 -14.06 -8.93
N ALA A 428 31.77 -13.30 -8.38
CA ALA A 428 32.35 -12.12 -9.03
C ALA A 428 33.87 -12.16 -8.83
N ASN A 429 34.64 -11.91 -9.88
CA ASN A 429 36.11 -11.95 -9.85
C ASN A 429 36.65 -13.26 -9.23
N ASN A 430 36.07 -14.41 -9.61
CA ASN A 430 36.37 -15.76 -9.09
C ASN A 430 36.19 -15.94 -7.57
N LYS A 431 35.48 -15.03 -6.89
CA LYS A 431 35.14 -15.14 -5.47
C LYS A 431 33.64 -15.28 -5.31
N LYS A 432 33.24 -16.14 -4.38
CA LYS A 432 31.84 -16.21 -3.93
C LYS A 432 31.52 -14.98 -3.10
N ASN A 433 30.40 -14.34 -3.42
CA ASN A 433 29.88 -13.18 -2.72
C ASN A 433 28.43 -13.44 -2.34
N GLN A 434 27.97 -12.78 -1.28
CA GLN A 434 26.62 -12.89 -0.78
C GLN A 434 26.09 -11.52 -0.39
N LEU A 435 24.86 -11.22 -0.81
CA LEU A 435 24.07 -10.13 -0.28
C LEU A 435 22.95 -10.73 0.60
N LEU A 436 22.94 -10.34 1.86
CA LEU A 436 21.94 -10.74 2.85
C LEU A 436 21.05 -9.54 3.16
N LEU A 437 19.74 -9.71 2.97
CA LEU A 437 18.73 -8.77 3.43
C LEU A 437 17.99 -9.35 4.63
N THR A 438 17.85 -8.55 5.68
CA THR A 438 17.12 -8.88 6.91
C THR A 438 16.15 -7.76 7.26
N PRO A 439 15.22 -7.94 8.22
CA PRO A 439 14.30 -6.86 8.62
C PRO A 439 14.98 -5.56 9.12
N GLY A 440 16.25 -5.63 9.54
CA GLY A 440 16.96 -4.49 10.14
C GLY A 440 18.14 -3.97 9.33
N GLU A 441 18.65 -4.71 8.35
CA GLU A 441 19.87 -4.35 7.63
C GLU A 441 20.03 -5.07 6.30
N ILE A 442 20.87 -4.50 5.43
CA ILE A 442 21.40 -5.16 4.24
C ILE A 442 22.92 -5.28 4.41
N VAL A 443 23.42 -6.49 4.22
CA VAL A 443 24.83 -6.86 4.41
C VAL A 443 25.38 -7.45 3.12
N PHE A 444 26.49 -6.92 2.64
CA PHE A 444 27.25 -7.48 1.53
C PHE A 444 28.52 -8.13 2.08
N ASN A 445 28.60 -9.46 1.96
CA ASN A 445 29.60 -10.31 2.62
C ASN A 445 29.63 -10.04 4.15
N SER A 446 30.63 -9.33 4.64
CA SER A 446 30.75 -8.92 6.05
C SER A 446 30.46 -7.43 6.28
N ARG A 447 30.21 -6.65 5.22
CA ARG A 447 30.04 -5.21 5.28
C ARG A 447 28.57 -4.83 5.26
N ARG A 448 28.12 -4.14 6.30
CA ARG A 448 26.80 -3.49 6.33
C ARG A 448 26.76 -2.36 5.31
N ILE A 449 25.83 -2.44 4.37
CA ILE A 449 25.64 -1.42 3.33
C ILE A 449 24.46 -0.51 3.65
N PHE A 450 23.53 -1.02 4.45
CA PHE A 450 22.39 -0.30 5.00
C PHE A 450 22.04 -0.85 6.38
N ILE A 451 21.65 0.03 7.28
CA ILE A 451 21.05 -0.33 8.56
C ILE A 451 19.77 0.49 8.67
N SER A 452 18.65 -0.19 8.89
CA SER A 452 17.40 0.41 9.33
C SER A 452 17.54 0.81 10.81
N ARG A 453 18.39 1.82 11.07
CA ARG A 453 18.29 2.57 12.32
C ARG A 453 17.07 3.45 12.14
N GLY A 454 15.94 3.08 12.74
CA GLY A 454 14.83 4.02 12.88
C GLY A 454 15.40 5.31 13.45
N ASN A 455 15.04 6.48 12.91
CA ASN A 455 15.53 7.72 13.49
C ASN A 455 15.21 7.67 14.99
N PHE A 456 16.25 7.82 15.80
CA PHE A 456 16.19 7.82 17.25
C PHE A 456 15.30 8.95 17.82
N LEU A 457 14.67 9.75 16.94
CA LEU A 457 13.73 10.82 17.23
C LEU A 457 12.27 10.33 17.38
N ILE A 458 11.93 9.12 16.91
CA ILE A 458 10.54 8.59 16.92
C ILE A 458 10.24 7.74 18.17
N ASN A 459 11.20 7.61 19.08
CA ASN A 459 10.95 7.10 20.43
C ASN A 459 10.27 8.11 21.37
N ASN A 460 9.88 9.29 20.87
CA ASN A 460 9.05 10.20 21.65
C ASN A 460 7.64 9.63 21.73
N PHE A 461 7.39 8.87 22.80
CA PHE A 461 6.05 8.59 23.32
C PHE A 461 5.11 9.80 23.13
N LEU A 462 5.62 11.03 23.33
CA LEU A 462 4.91 12.29 23.09
C LEU A 462 4.44 12.48 21.65
N ILE A 463 5.29 12.28 20.63
CA ILE A 463 4.94 12.39 19.20
C ILE A 463 3.87 11.38 18.85
N ARG A 464 4.05 10.12 19.27
CA ARG A 464 3.09 9.05 18.99
C ARG A 464 1.73 9.34 19.62
N ASN A 465 1.70 9.70 20.91
CA ASN A 465 0.45 10.03 21.60
C ASN A 465 -0.21 11.28 21.00
N PHE A 466 0.57 12.24 20.53
CA PHE A 466 0.07 13.41 19.83
C PHE A 466 -0.62 13.05 18.51
N TYR A 467 0.00 12.19 17.69
CA TYR A 467 -0.65 11.70 16.46
C TYR A 467 -1.85 10.80 16.75
N ASP A 468 -1.76 9.92 17.75
CA ASP A 468 -2.89 9.08 18.18
C ASP A 468 -4.08 9.95 18.62
N LEU A 469 -3.81 11.07 19.29
CA LEU A 469 -4.83 12.04 19.67
C LEU A 469 -5.44 12.76 18.46
N ILE A 470 -4.63 13.23 17.51
CA ILE A 470 -5.12 13.83 16.26
C ILE A 470 -5.98 12.84 15.50
N LEU A 471 -5.52 11.61 15.30
CA LEU A 471 -6.27 10.57 14.62
C LEU A 471 -7.56 10.24 15.37
N ALA A 472 -7.56 10.21 16.70
CA ALA A 472 -8.77 9.99 17.49
C ALA A 472 -9.77 11.16 17.36
N ILE A 473 -9.29 12.40 17.27
CA ILE A 473 -10.14 13.57 16.98
C ILE A 473 -10.74 13.44 15.58
N GLN A 474 -9.92 13.07 14.58
CA GLN A 474 -10.39 12.92 13.21
C GLN A 474 -11.32 11.70 13.04
N ALA A 475 -11.07 10.58 13.70
CA ALA A 475 -11.86 9.37 13.51
C ALA A 475 -13.21 9.34 14.25
N GLY A 476 -13.55 10.38 15.03
CA GLY A 476 -14.88 10.51 15.65
C GLY A 476 -14.97 10.03 17.10
N ARG A 477 -14.11 10.56 17.99
CA ARG A 477 -14.48 10.63 19.42
C ARG A 477 -15.77 11.46 19.57
N PRO A 478 -16.63 11.16 20.57
CA PRO A 478 -18.00 11.67 20.66
C PRO A 478 -18.08 13.19 20.47
N ASP A 479 -19.11 13.62 19.74
CA ASP A 479 -19.39 14.98 19.22
C ASP A 479 -19.31 16.14 20.26
N ASN A 480 -19.13 15.82 21.53
CA ASN A 480 -19.23 16.76 22.65
C ASN A 480 -17.87 17.28 23.17
N LEU A 481 -16.73 16.86 22.61
CA LEU A 481 -15.40 17.34 23.02
C LEU A 481 -14.72 18.12 21.89
N LYS A 482 -15.09 19.41 21.75
CA LYS A 482 -14.25 20.39 21.02
C LYS A 482 -12.97 20.62 21.82
N ILE A 483 -11.92 19.86 21.52
CA ILE A 483 -10.58 20.08 22.07
C ILE A 483 -9.83 21.01 21.11
N THR A 484 -10.03 22.31 21.27
CA THR A 484 -9.22 23.32 20.57
C THR A 484 -7.99 23.63 21.41
N PRO A 485 -6.77 23.59 20.84
CA PRO A 485 -5.57 24.00 21.57
C PRO A 485 -5.72 25.42 22.07
N LEU A 486 -5.40 25.58 23.33
CA LEU A 486 -5.53 26.80 24.08
C LEU A 486 -4.15 27.39 24.32
N PHE A 487 -4.03 28.71 24.14
CA PHE A 487 -2.86 29.46 24.52
C PHE A 487 -3.22 30.66 25.38
N SER A 488 -2.35 30.98 26.33
CA SER A 488 -2.48 32.19 27.14
C SER A 488 -1.14 32.59 27.74
N ARG A 489 -1.06 33.80 28.28
CA ARG A 489 0.07 34.29 29.08
C ARG A 489 -0.46 34.72 30.44
N ILE A 490 0.02 34.07 31.50
CA ILE A 490 -0.35 34.34 32.90
C ILE A 490 0.95 34.54 33.69
N ASP A 491 1.07 35.63 34.44
CA ASP A 491 2.24 35.96 35.26
C ASP A 491 3.59 35.84 34.52
N ASN A 492 3.64 36.37 33.29
CA ASN A 492 4.79 36.27 32.38
C ASN A 492 5.19 34.84 31.97
N VAL A 493 4.33 33.85 32.20
CA VAL A 493 4.49 32.48 31.72
C VAL A 493 3.49 32.23 30.59
N TYR A 494 4.00 31.87 29.42
CA TYR A 494 3.18 31.42 28.30
C TYR A 494 2.77 29.97 28.53
N TYR A 495 1.51 29.64 28.24
CA TYR A 495 0.96 28.30 28.27
C TYR A 495 0.40 27.97 26.90
N PHE A 496 0.62 26.75 26.44
CA PHE A 496 0.04 26.20 25.21
C PHE A 496 -0.29 24.72 25.42
N GLY A 497 -1.52 24.30 25.13
CA GLY A 497 -1.88 22.90 25.34
C GLY A 497 -3.30 22.55 24.94
N LEU A 498 -3.70 21.32 25.22
CA LEU A 498 -5.02 20.79 24.92
C LEU A 498 -5.84 20.69 26.22
N PRO A 499 -7.05 21.27 26.27
CA PRO A 499 -7.94 21.10 27.41
C PRO A 499 -8.51 19.68 27.41
N PHE A 500 -8.46 18.98 28.53
CA PHE A 500 -9.00 17.62 28.64
C PHE A 500 -9.90 17.42 29.88
N TYR A 501 -10.00 18.44 30.73
CA TYR A 501 -11.05 18.66 31.74
C TYR A 501 -11.35 20.16 31.79
N PRO A 502 -12.50 20.60 32.36
CA PRO A 502 -12.87 22.02 32.46
C PRO A 502 -11.79 22.89 33.14
N ASP A 503 -10.91 22.29 33.93
CA ASP A 503 -9.89 22.93 34.74
C ASP A 503 -8.45 22.47 34.42
N LYS A 504 -8.25 21.60 33.41
CA LYS A 504 -6.93 21.01 33.12
C LYS A 504 -6.48 21.22 31.69
N LEU A 505 -5.25 21.73 31.57
CA LEU A 505 -4.52 21.90 30.32
C LEU A 505 -3.33 20.95 30.28
N LEU A 506 -3.32 19.99 29.35
CA LEU A 506 -2.13 19.18 29.05
C LEU A 506 -1.31 19.95 28.04
N GLY A 507 -0.09 20.36 28.39
CA GLY A 507 0.67 21.17 27.47
C GLY A 507 2.03 21.60 27.97
N ILE A 508 2.54 22.64 27.34
CA ILE A 508 3.83 23.26 27.63
C ILE A 508 3.66 24.64 28.26
N LYS A 509 4.64 25.05 29.07
CA LYS A 509 4.74 26.42 29.56
C LYS A 509 6.16 26.99 29.44
N SER A 510 6.32 28.30 29.32
CA SER A 510 7.62 28.95 29.09
C SER A 510 8.56 29.02 30.30
N ARG A 511 8.26 28.29 31.38
CA ARG A 511 9.04 28.25 32.63
C ARG A 511 9.01 26.83 33.19
N TRP A 512 10.09 26.39 33.83
CA TRP A 512 10.13 25.05 34.42
C TRP A 512 9.01 24.84 35.46
N PRO A 513 8.34 23.66 35.51
CA PRO A 513 8.47 22.55 34.57
C PRO A 513 7.79 22.84 33.22
N PHE A 514 8.53 22.62 32.12
CA PHE A 514 8.13 23.05 30.79
C PHE A 514 6.97 22.27 30.17
N LEU A 515 6.72 21.04 30.62
CA LEU A 515 5.66 20.15 30.12
C LEU A 515 4.92 19.59 31.33
N GLY A 516 3.59 19.50 31.24
CA GLY A 516 2.81 18.84 32.28
C GLY A 516 1.31 19.05 32.13
N ILE A 517 0.60 18.66 33.18
CA ILE A 517 -0.80 18.99 33.37
C ILE A 517 -0.86 20.23 34.25
N PHE A 518 -1.43 21.30 33.73
CA PHE A 518 -1.59 22.57 34.44
C PHE A 518 -3.05 22.75 34.83
N ASN A 519 -3.28 23.06 36.09
CA ASN A 519 -4.61 23.29 36.61
C ASN A 519 -4.92 24.79 36.57
N PHE A 520 -6.10 25.12 36.07
CA PHE A 520 -6.64 26.48 36.01
C PHE A 520 -8.10 26.45 36.47
N PRO A 521 -8.58 27.45 37.21
CA PRO A 521 -10.02 27.60 37.41
C PRO A 521 -10.74 27.60 36.06
N PHE A 522 -11.93 27.00 35.97
CA PHE A 522 -12.69 26.91 34.71
C PHE A 522 -12.83 28.28 34.02
N GLN A 523 -13.13 29.34 34.78
CA GLN A 523 -13.29 30.70 34.27
C GLN A 523 -11.99 31.30 33.70
N VAL A 524 -10.84 30.74 34.07
CA VAL A 524 -9.53 31.14 33.55
C VAL A 524 -9.23 30.34 32.29
N LEU A 525 -9.40 29.01 32.32
CA LEU A 525 -9.10 28.15 31.17
C LEU A 525 -10.02 28.44 29.98
N SER A 526 -11.30 28.72 30.22
CA SER A 526 -12.28 29.06 29.18
C SER A 526 -11.97 30.37 28.45
N LYS A 527 -11.09 31.22 29.00
CA LYS A 527 -10.65 32.50 28.40
C LYS A 527 -9.35 32.37 27.64
N PHE A 528 -8.72 31.19 27.63
CA PHE A 528 -7.53 30.99 26.82
C PHE A 528 -7.92 31.15 25.36
N LYS A 529 -7.04 31.78 24.59
CA LYS A 529 -7.28 31.98 23.18
C LYS A 529 -7.10 30.64 22.47
N THR A 530 -7.98 30.37 21.52
CA THR A 530 -7.81 29.22 20.64
C THR A 530 -6.72 29.53 19.62
N VAL A 531 -5.83 28.58 19.38
CA VAL A 531 -4.96 28.64 18.22
C VAL A 531 -5.60 27.85 17.09
N ASP A 532 -5.59 28.43 15.90
CA ASP A 532 -5.79 27.69 14.66
C ASP A 532 -4.65 26.67 14.55
N PHE A 533 -4.90 25.45 15.02
CA PHE A 533 -3.88 24.41 15.23
C PHE A 533 -3.10 24.13 13.94
N ASP A 534 -3.82 24.20 12.83
CA ASP A 534 -3.38 24.09 11.45
C ASP A 534 -2.30 25.12 11.10
N LYS A 535 -2.41 26.35 11.61
CA LYS A 535 -1.39 27.41 11.44
C LYS A 535 -0.23 27.28 12.42
N PHE A 536 -0.46 26.78 13.63
CA PHE A 536 0.59 26.70 14.66
C PHE A 536 1.64 25.63 14.36
N LEU A 537 1.21 24.43 14.01
CA LEU A 537 2.12 23.33 13.68
C LEU A 537 2.95 23.62 12.42
N PHE A 538 2.32 24.25 11.43
CA PHE A 538 2.98 24.64 10.18
C PHE A 538 4.11 25.64 10.40
N PHE A 539 3.90 26.66 11.26
CA PHE A 539 4.89 27.71 11.46
C PHE A 539 6.03 27.36 12.42
N TYR A 540 5.78 26.54 13.44
CA TYR A 540 6.73 26.37 14.55
C TYR A 540 7.40 24.99 14.62
N ALA A 541 6.92 23.98 13.88
CA ALA A 541 7.47 22.63 13.98
C ALA A 541 7.40 21.79 12.68
N PRO A 542 7.72 22.33 11.48
CA PRO A 542 7.66 21.54 10.24
C PRO A 542 8.58 20.30 10.29
N ASP A 543 9.77 20.44 10.88
CA ASP A 543 10.74 19.33 11.06
C ASP A 543 10.29 18.26 12.07
N PHE A 544 9.30 18.58 12.92
CA PHE A 544 8.71 17.63 13.88
C PHE A 544 7.60 16.80 13.25
N ILE A 545 6.94 17.32 12.22
CA ILE A 545 5.81 16.69 11.53
C ILE A 545 6.31 15.76 10.44
N ASN A 546 7.37 16.16 9.74
CA ASN A 546 8.01 15.38 8.68
C ASN A 546 9.53 15.46 8.82
N PRO A 547 10.12 14.73 9.78
CA PRO A 547 11.56 14.73 9.95
C PRO A 547 12.26 14.25 8.69
N ALA A 548 13.40 14.87 8.35
CA ALA A 548 14.22 14.44 7.22
C ALA A 548 14.65 12.97 7.39
N ILE A 549 14.56 12.20 6.30
CA ILE A 549 15.04 10.82 6.29
C ILE A 549 16.58 10.84 6.32
N ASN A 550 17.17 10.37 7.43
CA ASN A 550 18.62 10.22 7.55
C ASN A 550 19.07 8.92 6.86
N CYS A 551 19.27 8.99 5.55
CA CYS A 551 19.84 7.90 4.78
C CYS A 551 21.36 7.85 4.92
N GLN A 552 21.88 7.08 5.88
CA GLN A 552 23.30 6.67 5.87
C GLN A 552 23.50 5.45 4.95
N ALA A 553 23.24 5.61 3.65
CA ALA A 553 23.68 4.62 2.66
C ALA A 553 25.19 4.78 2.44
N VAL A 554 25.94 3.69 2.53
CA VAL A 554 27.41 3.74 2.43
C VAL A 554 27.83 4.01 0.97
N ASN A 555 28.24 5.25 0.68
CA ASN A 555 28.60 5.77 -0.66
C ASN A 555 29.77 5.07 -1.41
N ARG A 556 30.32 3.96 -0.92
CA ARG A 556 31.46 3.29 -1.59
C ARG A 556 31.42 1.78 -1.43
N LEU A 557 30.60 1.10 -2.22
CA LEU A 557 30.75 -0.32 -2.52
C LEU A 557 30.91 -0.42 -4.03
N SER A 558 32.15 -0.43 -4.50
CA SER A 558 32.46 -0.79 -5.88
C SER A 558 33.51 -1.89 -5.75
N ILE A 559 33.13 -3.11 -6.12
CA ILE A 559 34.07 -4.23 -6.32
C ILE A 559 34.21 -4.47 -7.81
#